data_AF-A0A659QA88-F1
#
_entry.id   AF-A0A659QA88-F1
#
_cell.length_a   1.000
_cell.length_b   1.000
_cell.length_c   1.000
_cell.angle_alpha   90.00
_cell.angle_beta   90.00
_cell.angle_gamma   90.00
#
_symmetry.space_group_name_H-M   'P 1'
#
loop_
_entity.id
_entity.type
_entity.pdbx_description
1 polymer ?
#
loop_
_entity_poly.entity_id
_entity_poly.type
_entity_poly.pdbx_seq_one_letter_code
_entity_poly.pdbx_strand_id
1 'polypeptide(L)'
;MEINEKLLRQIIEDVLRDMKGSDKPVSFNAPAASTAPQTAAPAGDGFLTEVGEARQGTQQDEVIIAVGPAFGLAQTVNIVGLPHKSILREVIAGIEEEGIRARVIRCFNSSDVAFVAVEGLRLRGS
;
A
#
# COMPACT_ATOMS: atom_id res chain seq x y z
N MET A 1 -13.29 32.24 -37.36
CA MET A 1 -14.01 31.65 -36.22
C MET A 1 -14.27 32.77 -35.24
N GLU A 2 -15.49 33.29 -35.19
CA GLU A 2 -15.87 34.25 -34.15
C GLU A 2 -16.14 33.48 -32.86
N ILE A 3 -15.29 33.66 -31.86
CA ILE A 3 -15.46 33.07 -30.53
C ILE A 3 -16.56 33.88 -29.83
N ASN A 4 -17.69 33.24 -29.57
CA ASN A 4 -18.87 33.86 -28.96
C ASN A 4 -18.57 34.24 -27.49
N GLU A 5 -18.59 35.54 -27.17
CA GLU A 5 -18.29 36.06 -25.82
C GLU A 5 -19.16 35.42 -24.73
N LYS A 6 -20.40 35.03 -25.07
CA LYS A 6 -21.30 34.32 -24.14
C LYS A 6 -20.76 32.94 -23.76
N LEU A 7 -20.18 32.22 -24.71
CA LEU A 7 -19.58 30.91 -24.47
C LEU A 7 -18.31 31.05 -23.62
N LEU A 8 -17.52 32.10 -23.85
CA LEU A 8 -16.32 32.36 -23.07
C LEU A 8 -16.65 32.65 -21.60
N ARG A 9 -17.70 33.45 -21.34
CA ARG A 9 -18.18 33.74 -19.98
C ARG A 9 -18.68 32.48 -19.27
N GLN A 10 -19.42 31.62 -19.97
CA GLN A 10 -19.93 30.36 -19.41
C GLN A 10 -18.78 29.44 -18.95
N ILE A 11 -17.75 29.28 -19.79
CA ILE A 11 -16.59 28.44 -19.47
C ILE A 11 -15.82 28.99 -18.26
N ILE A 12 -15.63 30.31 -18.18
CA ILE A 12 -14.93 30.93 -17.04
C ILE A 12 -15.71 30.73 -15.74
N GLU A 13 -17.04 30.84 -15.80
CA GLU A 13 -17.91 30.67 -14.63
C GLU A 13 -17.91 29.22 -14.14
N ASP A 14 -17.94 28.25 -15.06
CA ASP A 14 -17.86 26.82 -14.74
C ASP A 14 -16.49 26.47 -14.11
N VAL A 15 -15.38 26.97 -14.66
CA VAL A 15 -14.03 26.74 -14.10
C VAL A 15 -13.86 27.38 -12.71
N LEU A 16 -14.39 28.58 -12.49
CA LEU A 16 -14.35 29.23 -11.17
C LEU A 16 -15.20 28.49 -10.13
N ARG A 17 -16.29 27.84 -10.56
CA ARG A 17 -17.13 27.03 -9.68
C ARG A 17 -16.41 25.74 -9.27
N ASP A 18 -15.71 25.10 -10.20
CA ASP A 18 -14.91 23.89 -9.92
C ASP A 18 -13.70 24.20 -9.01
N MET A 19 -13.05 25.36 -9.18
CA MET A 19 -11.91 25.75 -8.33
C MET A 19 -12.29 26.07 -6.87
N LYS A 20 -13.55 26.43 -6.59
CA LYS A 20 -14.03 26.70 -5.22
C LYS A 20 -14.32 25.45 -4.38
N GLY A 21 -14.27 24.26 -4.98
CA GLY A 21 -14.49 22.98 -4.28
C GLY A 21 -13.28 22.41 -3.56
N SER A 22 -12.09 22.99 -3.70
CA SER A 22 -10.82 22.40 -3.25
C SER A 22 -10.31 22.88 -1.89
N ASP A 23 -11.04 23.73 -1.17
CA ASP A 23 -10.58 24.32 0.09
C ASP A 23 -11.30 23.70 1.29
N LYS A 24 -10.99 22.42 1.57
CA LYS A 24 -11.39 21.75 2.81
C LYS A 24 -10.25 21.92 3.83
N PRO A 25 -10.43 22.68 4.92
CA PRO A 25 -9.39 22.82 5.92
C PRO A 25 -9.15 21.47 6.62
N VAL A 26 -7.92 20.97 6.52
CA VAL A 26 -7.47 19.81 7.30
C VAL A 26 -7.24 20.28 8.73
N SER A 27 -8.06 19.80 9.66
CA SER A 27 -7.93 20.10 11.09
C SER A 27 -6.97 19.09 11.73
N PHE A 28 -5.93 19.60 12.41
CA PHE A 28 -4.91 18.80 13.12
C PHE A 28 -5.12 18.79 14.64
N ASN A 29 -6.36 18.58 15.11
CA ASN A 29 -6.61 18.36 16.53
C ASN A 29 -6.70 16.86 16.83
N ALA A 30 -5.58 16.27 17.22
CA ALA A 30 -5.54 14.98 17.91
C ALA A 30 -4.93 15.20 19.32
N PRO A 31 -5.62 14.83 20.42
CA PRO A 31 -5.00 14.81 21.73
C PRO A 31 -4.02 13.64 21.80
N ALA A 32 -2.80 13.93 22.27
CA ALA A 32 -1.81 12.93 22.62
C ALA A 32 -2.28 12.10 23.83
N ALA A 33 -2.32 10.78 23.70
CA ALA A 33 -2.26 9.86 24.84
C ALA A 33 -1.75 8.48 24.39
N SER A 34 -0.58 8.13 24.93
CA SER A 34 0.03 6.80 24.91
C SER A 34 -0.78 5.79 25.73
N THR A 35 -1.00 4.59 25.20
CA THR A 35 -0.86 3.26 25.84
C THR A 35 -1.59 2.19 25.01
N ALA A 36 -0.88 1.12 24.65
CA ALA A 36 -1.45 -0.05 23.99
C ALA A 36 -2.65 -0.62 24.78
N PRO A 37 -3.67 -1.11 24.07
CA PRO A 37 -3.72 -2.56 23.81
C PRO A 37 -3.84 -2.87 22.32
N GLN A 38 -3.23 -4.00 21.93
CA GLN A 38 -3.44 -4.68 20.65
C GLN A 38 -4.93 -4.72 20.33
N THR A 39 -5.34 -3.92 19.36
CA THR A 39 -6.65 -4.03 18.75
C THR A 39 -6.37 -4.59 17.37
N ALA A 40 -6.68 -5.87 17.18
CA ALA A 40 -6.71 -6.47 15.86
C ALA A 40 -7.46 -5.50 14.94
N ALA A 41 -6.80 -5.09 13.85
CA ALA A 41 -7.41 -4.23 12.85
C ALA A 41 -8.76 -4.85 12.43
N PRO A 42 -9.79 -4.03 12.17
CA PRO A 42 -11.07 -4.54 11.72
C PRO A 42 -10.84 -5.43 10.51
N ALA A 43 -11.45 -6.62 10.51
CA ALA A 43 -11.39 -7.58 9.41
C ALA A 43 -12.12 -6.99 8.19
N GLY A 44 -11.48 -6.04 7.53
CA GLY A 44 -11.90 -5.53 6.24
C GLY A 44 -11.23 -6.38 5.17
N ASP A 45 -11.99 -7.29 4.55
CA ASP A 45 -11.70 -7.93 3.26
C ASP A 45 -10.20 -8.24 2.99
N GLY A 46 -9.49 -8.66 4.04
CA GLY A 46 -8.04 -8.66 4.08
C GLY A 46 -7.50 -9.83 3.27
N PHE A 47 -6.79 -9.56 2.19
CA PHE A 47 -6.21 -10.60 1.34
C PHE A 47 -4.92 -11.22 1.92
N LEU A 48 -4.44 -10.71 3.07
CA LEU A 48 -3.30 -11.23 3.82
C LEU A 48 -3.75 -11.64 5.22
N THR A 49 -3.38 -12.85 5.62
CA THR A 49 -3.62 -13.39 6.97
C THR A 49 -2.28 -13.69 7.64
N GLU A 50 -2.10 -13.22 8.87
CA GLU A 50 -0.89 -13.50 9.65
C GLU A 50 -0.97 -14.92 10.24
N VAL A 51 0.01 -15.77 9.92
CA VAL A 51 0.04 -17.19 10.29
C VAL A 51 1.09 -17.52 11.37
N GLY A 52 1.74 -16.50 11.93
CA GLY A 52 2.80 -16.62 12.94
C GLY A 52 4.10 -15.93 12.52
N GLU A 53 5.13 -16.07 13.36
CA GLU A 53 6.46 -15.49 13.11
C GLU A 53 7.13 -16.17 11.91
N ALA A 54 7.66 -15.36 10.99
CA ALA A 54 8.37 -15.84 9.82
C ALA A 54 9.70 -16.48 10.22
N ARG A 55 9.86 -17.78 9.91
CA ARG A 55 11.07 -18.56 10.20
C ARG A 55 12.01 -18.57 9.00
N GLN A 56 13.25 -18.98 9.27
CA GLN A 56 14.25 -19.25 8.24
C GLN A 56 13.74 -20.31 7.25
N GLY A 57 13.91 -20.03 5.96
CA GLY A 57 13.57 -20.93 4.88
C GLY A 57 14.43 -22.18 4.90
N THR A 58 13.81 -23.33 4.66
CA THR A 58 14.49 -24.63 4.54
C THR A 58 14.69 -25.06 3.09
N GLN A 59 14.20 -24.27 2.14
CA GLN A 59 14.14 -24.57 0.72
C GLN A 59 14.99 -23.56 -0.04
N GLN A 60 15.80 -24.01 -1.01
CA GLN A 60 16.62 -23.10 -1.84
C GLN A 60 15.83 -22.45 -2.97
N ASP A 61 14.76 -23.08 -3.43
CA ASP A 61 13.84 -22.64 -4.48
C ASP A 61 12.72 -21.75 -3.92
N GLU A 62 13.08 -20.74 -3.12
CA GLU A 62 12.12 -19.74 -2.65
C GLU A 62 12.60 -18.31 -2.88
N VAL A 63 11.64 -17.41 -3.10
CA VAL A 63 11.82 -15.97 -3.11
C VAL A 63 10.89 -15.37 -2.07
N ILE A 64 11.46 -14.55 -1.19
CA ILE A 64 10.70 -13.86 -0.15
C ILE A 64 10.25 -12.50 -0.66
N ILE A 65 8.94 -12.25 -0.56
CA ILE A 65 8.33 -10.95 -0.77
C ILE A 65 8.10 -10.32 0.60
N ALA A 66 8.99 -9.41 1.00
CA ALA A 66 8.87 -8.68 2.25
C ALA A 66 8.02 -7.42 2.04
N VAL A 67 6.90 -7.31 2.76
CA VAL A 67 6.01 -6.14 2.72
C VAL A 67 6.12 -5.30 3.98
N GLY A 68 5.91 -4.00 3.84
CA GLY A 68 5.90 -3.07 4.97
C GLY A 68 4.74 -3.30 5.94
N PRO A 69 4.79 -2.70 7.14
CA PRO A 69 3.87 -3.01 8.23
C PRO A 69 2.40 -2.63 7.93
N ALA A 70 2.19 -1.61 7.09
CA ALA A 70 0.84 -1.13 6.72
C ALA A 70 0.28 -1.78 5.44
N PHE A 71 1.07 -2.58 4.72
CA PHE A 71 0.69 -3.12 3.41
C PHE A 71 -0.47 -4.12 3.52
N GLY A 72 -1.58 -3.80 2.86
CA GLY A 72 -2.80 -4.62 2.87
C GLY A 72 -3.62 -4.48 4.15
N LEU A 73 -3.28 -3.51 5.00
CA LEU A 73 -4.02 -3.12 6.21
C LEU A 73 -4.50 -1.66 6.08
N ALA A 74 -3.80 -0.73 6.73
CA ALA A 74 -4.11 0.70 6.69
C ALA A 74 -3.89 1.31 5.30
N GLN A 75 -3.02 0.69 4.49
CA GLN A 75 -2.78 1.07 3.10
C GLN A 75 -3.09 -0.11 2.17
N THR A 76 -4.07 0.07 1.30
CA THR A 76 -4.55 -0.98 0.37
C THR A 76 -4.26 -0.68 -1.11
N VAL A 77 -3.75 0.52 -1.41
CA VAL A 77 -3.35 0.98 -2.75
C VAL A 77 -1.99 1.66 -2.69
N ASN A 78 -1.25 1.63 -3.81
CA ASN A 78 0.01 2.36 -3.94
C ASN A 78 -0.20 3.86 -4.28
N ILE A 79 0.89 4.60 -4.49
CA ILE A 79 0.86 6.05 -4.76
C ILE A 79 0.09 6.46 -6.02
N VAL A 80 -0.06 5.56 -7.00
CA VAL A 80 -0.82 5.79 -8.24
C VAL A 80 -2.22 5.18 -8.21
N GLY A 81 -2.66 4.63 -7.07
CA GLY A 81 -3.98 4.05 -6.89
C GLY A 81 -4.13 2.58 -7.32
N LEU A 82 -3.04 1.88 -7.60
CA LEU A 82 -3.10 0.44 -7.91
C LEU A 82 -3.31 -0.38 -6.63
N PRO A 83 -4.27 -1.33 -6.60
CA PRO A 83 -4.51 -2.18 -5.44
C PRO A 83 -3.32 -3.07 -5.09
N HIS A 84 -2.96 -3.11 -3.81
CA HIS A 84 -1.90 -3.97 -3.27
C HIS A 84 -2.14 -5.46 -3.55
N LYS A 85 -3.40 -5.89 -3.54
CA LYS A 85 -3.79 -7.27 -3.91
C LYS A 85 -3.39 -7.62 -5.33
N SER A 86 -3.60 -6.71 -6.28
CA SER A 86 -3.23 -6.91 -7.68
C SER A 86 -1.72 -6.93 -7.83
N ILE A 87 -1.01 -5.97 -7.23
CA ILE A 87 0.46 -5.92 -7.26
C ILE A 87 1.06 -7.23 -6.74
N LEU A 88 0.62 -7.69 -5.57
CA LEU A 88 1.15 -8.91 -4.97
C LEU A 88 0.86 -10.14 -5.83
N ARG A 89 -0.33 -10.21 -6.44
CA ARG A 89 -0.69 -11.30 -7.36
C ARG A 89 0.25 -11.36 -8.56
N GLU A 90 0.50 -10.23 -9.23
CA GLU A 90 1.40 -10.22 -10.41
C GLU A 90 2.84 -10.56 -10.03
N VAL A 91 3.32 -10.10 -8.87
CA VAL A 91 4.67 -10.44 -8.38
C VAL A 91 4.78 -11.93 -8.07
N ILE A 92 3.78 -12.51 -7.40
CA ILE A 92 3.75 -13.96 -7.14
C ILE A 92 3.72 -14.73 -8.45
N ALA A 93 2.87 -14.34 -9.40
CA ALA A 93 2.78 -14.99 -10.70
C ALA A 93 4.14 -14.99 -11.43
N GLY A 94 4.84 -13.86 -11.48
CA GLY A 94 6.16 -13.78 -12.12
C GLY A 94 7.23 -14.66 -11.45
N ILE A 95 7.15 -14.89 -10.13
CA ILE A 95 8.07 -15.79 -9.42
C ILE A 95 7.71 -17.26 -9.73
N GLU A 96 6.43 -17.59 -9.71
CA GLU A 96 5.92 -18.94 -9.96
C GLU A 96 6.11 -19.37 -11.43
N GLU A 97 6.07 -18.42 -12.38
CA GLU A 97 6.36 -18.64 -13.80
C GLU A 97 7.80 -19.14 -14.04
N GLU A 98 8.75 -18.73 -13.20
CA GLU A 98 10.14 -19.20 -13.23
C GLU A 98 10.33 -20.53 -12.45
N GLY A 99 9.25 -21.13 -11.93
CA GLY A 99 9.30 -22.37 -11.16
C GLY A 99 9.81 -22.22 -9.74
N ILE A 100 9.81 -21.00 -9.19
CA ILE A 100 10.28 -20.69 -7.83
C ILE A 100 9.08 -20.46 -6.91
N ARG A 101 9.20 -20.79 -5.62
CA ARG A 101 8.13 -20.57 -4.64
C ARG A 101 8.15 -19.15 -4.11
N ALA A 102 7.02 -18.44 -4.16
CA ALA A 102 6.87 -17.16 -3.51
C ALA A 102 6.48 -17.34 -2.03
N ARG A 103 7.17 -16.64 -1.12
CA ARG A 103 6.84 -16.59 0.30
C ARG A 103 6.67 -15.15 0.76
N VAL A 104 5.48 -14.79 1.22
CA VAL A 104 5.18 -13.42 1.67
C VAL A 104 5.41 -13.29 3.16
N ILE A 105 6.15 -12.25 3.58
CA ILE A 105 6.34 -11.90 4.99
C ILE A 105 6.02 -10.43 5.22
N ARG A 106 5.63 -10.08 6.45
CA ARG A 106 5.43 -8.70 6.88
C ARG A 106 6.52 -8.30 7.87
N CYS A 107 7.18 -7.18 7.60
CA CYS A 107 8.25 -6.64 8.44
C CYS A 107 7.72 -5.49 9.28
N PHE A 108 8.04 -5.50 10.58
CA PHE A 108 7.60 -4.49 11.54
C PHE A 108 8.75 -3.63 12.08
N ASN A 109 10.00 -4.05 11.87
CA ASN A 109 11.15 -3.39 12.48
C ASN A 109 11.48 -2.03 11.84
N SER A 110 11.12 -1.86 10.56
CA SER A 110 11.32 -0.61 9.81
C SER A 110 10.28 -0.49 8.71
N SER A 111 9.97 0.74 8.32
CA SER A 111 9.16 1.07 7.13
C SER A 111 10.02 1.40 5.90
N ASP A 112 11.35 1.48 6.06
CA ASP A 112 12.26 1.71 4.95
C ASP A 112 12.39 0.45 4.10
N VAL A 113 12.23 0.60 2.79
CA VAL A 113 12.18 -0.52 1.84
C VAL A 113 13.47 -1.33 1.81
N ALA A 114 14.64 -0.70 2.00
CA ALA A 114 15.90 -1.40 2.00
C ALA A 114 16.03 -2.29 3.24
N PHE A 115 15.63 -1.79 4.41
CA PHE A 115 15.62 -2.59 5.64
C PHE A 115 14.59 -3.73 5.60
N VAL A 116 13.40 -3.48 5.06
CA VAL A 116 12.37 -4.51 4.85
C VAL A 116 12.89 -5.61 3.93
N ALA A 117 13.57 -5.25 2.83
CA ALA A 117 14.16 -6.22 1.92
C ALA A 117 15.29 -7.04 2.58
N VAL A 118 16.14 -6.40 3.39
CA VAL A 118 17.21 -7.08 4.14
C VAL A 118 16.65 -8.03 5.19
N GLU A 119 15.53 -7.69 5.83
CA GLU A 119 14.85 -8.57 6.78
C GLU A 119 14.32 -9.84 6.10
N GLY A 120 13.69 -9.70 4.93
CA GLY A 120 13.31 -10.85 4.10
C GLY A 120 14.52 -11.67 3.66
N LEU A 121 15.56 -11.00 3.16
CA LEU A 121 16.82 -11.63 2.73
C LEU A 121 17.43 -12.52 3.83
N ARG A 122 17.43 -12.09 5.09
CA ARG A 122 17.99 -12.87 6.21
C ARG A 122 17.22 -14.17 6.49
N LEU A 123 15.94 -14.22 6.12
CA LEU A 123 15.06 -15.35 6.36
C LEU A 123 15.00 -16.31 5.17
N ARG A 124 15.65 -16.01 4.04
CA ARG A 124 15.60 -16.86 2.85
C ARG A 124 16.48 -18.11 3.00
N GLY A 125 16.10 -19.18 2.31
CA GLY A 125 16.92 -20.39 2.19
C GLY A 125 18.02 -20.33 1.11
N SER A 126 18.01 -19.31 0.24
CA SER A 126 18.96 -19.04 -0.86
C SER A 126 19.97 -17.91 -0.62
#